data_AF-A0A3D3MAT2-F1
#
_entry.id   AF-A0A3D3MAT2-F1
#
_cell.length_a   1.000
_cell.length_b   1.000
_cell.length_c   1.000
_cell.angle_alpha   90.00
_cell.angle_beta   90.00
_cell.angle_gamma   90.00
#
_symmetry.space_group_name_H-M   'P 1'
#
loop_
_entity.id
_entity.type
_entity.pdbx_description
1 polymer ?
#
loop_
_entity_poly.entity_id
_entity_poly.type
_entity_poly.pdbx_seq_one_letter_code
_entity_poly.pdbx_strand_id
1 'polypeptide(L)'
;MTISRMATPNLLEKYKISFINKITRLLEGTEFHRKIAVHEVSDDYWGYFLNHFTSVSDIDEIIEDIDFIFSEGKYDPEYCLEIYLQSLTVRYTDTTARFLDENEERCIEEVPLYEMKEILLLWKEFIQTDRKE
;
A
#
# COMPACT_ATOMS: atom_id res chain seq x y z
N MET A 1 7.78 -16.66 31.36
CA MET A 1 6.49 -16.35 30.71
C MET A 1 6.76 -16.24 29.22
N THR A 2 6.42 -17.29 28.48
CA THR A 2 6.62 -17.35 27.03
C THR A 2 5.45 -16.63 26.39
N ILE A 3 5.69 -15.42 25.87
CA ILE A 3 4.69 -14.72 25.08
C ILE A 3 4.58 -15.51 23.77
N SER A 4 3.47 -16.24 23.67
CA SER A 4 3.05 -16.91 22.45
C SER A 4 2.99 -15.84 21.35
N ARG A 5 3.84 -15.97 20.32
CA ARG A 5 3.68 -15.24 19.07
C ARG A 5 2.32 -15.67 18.53
N MET A 6 1.28 -14.87 18.80
CA MET A 6 0.05 -14.97 18.04
C MET A 6 0.47 -14.85 16.59
N ALA A 7 0.26 -15.90 15.80
CA ALA A 7 0.50 -15.87 14.37
C ALA A 7 -0.37 -14.73 13.83
N THR A 8 0.25 -13.59 13.54
CA THR A 8 -0.43 -12.51 12.82
C THR A 8 -0.96 -13.16 11.54
N PRO A 9 -2.27 -13.09 11.24
CA PRO A 9 -2.73 -13.45 9.92
C PRO A 9 -1.86 -12.71 8.92
N ASN A 10 -1.40 -13.38 7.87
CA ASN A 10 -0.63 -12.74 6.81
C ASN A 10 -1.41 -11.51 6.34
N LEU A 11 -0.87 -10.29 6.53
CA LEU A 11 -1.59 -9.04 6.26
C LEU A 11 -2.09 -8.99 4.81
N LEU A 12 -1.32 -9.55 3.88
CA LEU A 12 -1.72 -9.67 2.48
C LEU A 12 -2.98 -10.53 2.33
N GLU A 13 -3.11 -11.63 3.08
CA GLU A 13 -4.33 -12.45 3.09
C GLU A 13 -5.51 -11.69 3.73
N LYS A 14 -5.26 -10.97 4.85
CA LYS A 14 -6.29 -10.16 5.53
C LYS A 14 -6.92 -9.15 4.56
N TYR A 15 -6.08 -8.46 3.78
CA TYR A 15 -6.51 -7.45 2.83
C TYR A 15 -6.74 -7.99 1.42
N LYS A 16 -6.65 -9.32 1.19
CA LYS A 16 -6.80 -9.96 -0.12
C LYS A 16 -5.90 -9.34 -1.21
N ILE A 17 -4.65 -9.05 -0.83
CA ILE A 17 -3.61 -8.51 -1.70
C ILE A 17 -2.68 -9.65 -2.12
N SER A 18 -2.29 -9.68 -3.40
CA SER A 18 -1.27 -10.59 -3.93
C SER A 18 -0.27 -9.82 -4.77
N PHE A 19 1.02 -10.09 -4.59
CA PHE A 19 2.08 -9.50 -5.40
C PHE A 19 2.53 -10.49 -6.47
N ILE A 20 2.54 -10.06 -7.74
CA ILE A 20 2.85 -10.94 -8.87
C ILE A 20 3.81 -10.29 -9.87
N ASN A 21 4.66 -11.14 -10.47
CA ASN A 21 5.45 -10.78 -11.64
C ASN A 21 4.62 -11.05 -12.90
N LYS A 22 3.90 -10.05 -13.39
CA LYS A 22 3.08 -10.15 -14.60
C LYS A 22 3.96 -10.14 -15.84
N ILE A 23 3.96 -11.24 -16.59
CA ILE A 23 4.59 -11.35 -17.90
C ILE A 23 3.56 -10.96 -18.97
N THR A 24 3.87 -9.94 -19.76
CA THR A 24 3.06 -9.52 -20.91
C THR A 24 3.82 -9.82 -22.18
N ARG A 25 3.24 -10.67 -23.04
CA ARG A 25 3.77 -11.00 -24.36
C ARG A 25 3.14 -10.12 -25.42
N LEU A 26 3.95 -9.38 -26.17
CA LEU A 26 3.49 -8.66 -27.35
C LEU A 26 3.52 -9.58 -28.58
N LEU A 27 2.75 -9.23 -29.61
CA LEU A 27 2.59 -10.00 -30.85
C LEU A 27 3.92 -10.28 -31.58
N GLU A 28 4.96 -9.49 -31.30
CA GLU A 28 6.30 -9.62 -31.89
C GLU A 28 7.25 -10.52 -31.09
N GLY A 29 6.78 -11.18 -30.03
CA GLY A 29 7.59 -12.07 -29.19
C GLY A 29 8.37 -11.37 -28.08
N THR A 30 8.26 -10.05 -27.95
CA THR A 30 8.83 -9.28 -26.84
C THR A 30 8.06 -9.55 -25.55
N GLU A 31 8.78 -9.96 -24.50
CA GLU A 31 8.25 -10.16 -23.15
C GLU A 31 8.57 -8.96 -22.24
N PHE A 32 7.56 -8.41 -21.58
CA PHE A 32 7.71 -7.40 -20.54
C PHE A 32 7.27 -7.98 -19.20
N HIS A 33 8.17 -7.99 -18.20
CA HIS A 33 7.79 -8.39 -16.85
C HIS A 33 7.58 -7.14 -16.01
N ARG A 34 6.38 -7.02 -15.45
CA ARG A 34 5.95 -5.94 -14.57
C ARG A 34 5.58 -6.54 -13.22
N LYS A 35 6.11 -5.97 -12.14
CA LYS A 35 5.62 -6.24 -10.79
C LYS A 35 4.33 -5.49 -10.57
N ILE A 36 3.30 -6.20 -10.14
CA ILE A 36 2.00 -5.58 -9.82
C ILE A 36 1.46 -6.13 -8.51
N ALA A 37 0.69 -5.30 -7.81
CA ALA A 37 -0.20 -5.70 -6.74
C ALA A 37 -1.59 -6.00 -7.32
N VAL A 38 -2.17 -7.12 -6.94
CA VAL A 38 -3.54 -7.51 -7.27
C VAL A 38 -4.33 -7.46 -5.98
N HIS A 39 -5.47 -6.79 -5.97
CA HIS A 39 -6.34 -6.72 -4.81
C HIS A 39 -7.72 -7.26 -5.16
N GLU A 40 -8.09 -8.38 -4.53
CA GLU A 40 -9.24 -9.20 -4.92
C GLU A 40 -10.55 -8.73 -4.28
N VAL A 41 -10.84 -7.43 -4.42
CA VAL A 41 -12.10 -6.80 -4.02
C VAL A 41 -12.62 -5.88 -5.14
N SER A 42 -13.91 -5.53 -5.11
CA SER A 42 -14.56 -4.79 -6.20
C SER A 42 -13.92 -3.43 -6.50
N ASP A 43 -13.52 -2.71 -5.45
CA ASP A 43 -13.08 -1.32 -5.55
C ASP A 43 -11.55 -1.21 -5.82
N ASP A 44 -10.82 -2.35 -5.78
CA ASP A 44 -9.37 -2.49 -6.09
C ASP A 44 -8.46 -1.40 -5.46
N TYR A 45 -8.85 -0.79 -4.35
CA TYR A 45 -8.18 0.42 -3.82
C TYR A 45 -6.70 0.18 -3.48
N TRP A 46 -6.36 -0.96 -2.84
CA TRP A 46 -4.96 -1.33 -2.61
C TRP A 46 -4.19 -1.61 -3.90
N GLY A 47 -4.80 -2.31 -4.86
CA GLY A 47 -4.17 -2.60 -6.14
C GLY A 47 -3.86 -1.31 -6.89
N TYR A 48 -4.81 -0.39 -6.97
CA TYR A 48 -4.62 0.92 -7.57
C TYR A 48 -3.53 1.73 -6.86
N PHE A 49 -3.58 1.83 -5.52
CA PHE A 49 -2.61 2.55 -4.71
C PHE A 49 -1.18 2.01 -4.87
N LEU A 50 -0.97 0.70 -4.67
CA LEU A 50 0.37 0.10 -4.72
C LEU A 50 0.94 0.08 -6.14
N ASN A 51 0.10 -0.08 -7.17
CA ASN A 51 0.57 -0.01 -8.56
C ASN A 51 0.87 1.42 -9.03
N HIS A 52 0.45 2.45 -8.29
CA HIS A 52 0.84 3.84 -8.51
C HIS A 52 2.26 4.09 -8.00
N PHE A 53 2.55 3.66 -6.77
CA PHE A 53 3.85 3.82 -6.12
C PHE A 53 4.78 2.64 -6.42
N THR A 54 5.50 2.73 -7.53
CA THR A 54 6.39 1.67 -8.02
C THR A 54 7.88 1.96 -7.81
N SER A 55 8.22 3.16 -7.34
CA SER A 55 9.59 3.51 -6.94
C SER A 55 9.77 3.30 -5.44
N VAL A 56 10.99 2.90 -5.06
CA VAL A 56 11.38 2.77 -3.65
C VAL A 56 11.35 4.12 -2.93
N SER A 57 11.76 5.20 -3.61
CA SER A 57 11.74 6.55 -3.06
C SER A 57 10.34 6.97 -2.64
N ASP A 58 9.37 6.77 -3.51
CA ASP A 58 8.00 7.22 -3.27
C ASP A 58 7.36 6.43 -2.12
N ILE A 59 7.70 5.14 -2.00
CA ILE A 59 7.26 4.31 -0.87
C ILE A 59 7.93 4.77 0.43
N ASP A 60 9.21 5.15 0.39
CA ASP A 60 9.92 5.66 1.58
C ASP A 60 9.33 6.97 2.07
N GLU A 61 8.98 7.90 1.17
CA GLU A 61 8.30 9.16 1.53
C GLU A 61 6.98 8.89 2.28
N ILE A 62 6.17 7.95 1.77
CA ILE A 62 4.90 7.56 2.44
C ILE A 62 5.16 6.93 3.81
N ILE A 63 6.21 6.12 3.95
CA ILE A 63 6.57 5.50 5.24
C ILE A 63 7.06 6.55 6.23
N GLU A 64 7.84 7.53 5.78
CA GLU A 64 8.33 8.64 6.59
C GLU A 64 7.17 9.48 7.14
N ASP A 65 6.14 9.75 6.33
CA ASP A 65 4.92 10.42 6.77
C ASP A 65 4.22 9.64 7.90
N ILE A 66 4.09 8.32 7.75
CA ILE A 66 3.50 7.45 8.76
C ILE A 66 4.34 7.45 10.06
N ASP A 67 5.67 7.39 9.92
CA ASP A 67 6.58 7.42 11.06
C ASP A 67 6.56 8.76 11.79
N PHE A 68 6.41 9.86 11.06
CA PHE A 68 6.20 11.17 11.63
C PHE A 68 4.94 11.20 12.50
N ILE A 69 3.80 10.70 12.00
CA ILE A 69 2.54 10.62 12.76
C ILE A 69 2.71 9.79 14.04
N PHE A 70 3.39 8.64 13.96
CA PHE A 70 3.65 7.83 15.14
C PHE A 70 4.56 8.52 16.16
N SER A 71 5.52 9.30 15.70
CA SER A 71 6.48 9.99 16.56
C SER A 71 5.85 11.16 17.34
N GLU A 72 4.99 11.95 16.67
CA GLU A 72 4.30 13.09 17.27
C GLU A 72 3.09 12.67 18.12
N GLY A 73 2.54 11.46 17.88
CA GLY A 73 1.39 10.92 18.59
C GLY A 73 0.07 11.64 18.25
N LYS A 74 0.08 12.50 17.24
CA LYS A 74 -1.08 13.19 16.66
C LYS A 74 -0.80 13.51 15.20
N TYR A 75 -1.84 13.45 14.38
CA TYR A 75 -1.84 14.01 13.03
C TYR A 75 -2.13 15.51 13.13
N ASP A 76 -1.28 16.34 12.55
CA ASP A 76 -1.52 17.78 12.45
C ASP A 76 -2.08 18.10 11.05
N PRO A 77 -3.35 18.56 10.96
CA PRO A 77 -3.96 18.92 9.69
C PRO A 77 -3.21 20.02 8.93
N GLU A 78 -2.37 20.82 9.58
CA GLU A 78 -1.57 21.84 8.87
C GLU A 78 -0.53 21.22 7.92
N TYR A 79 -0.09 19.99 8.18
CA TYR A 79 0.84 19.27 7.30
C TYR A 79 0.14 18.48 6.19
N CYS A 80 -1.20 18.34 6.22
CA CYS A 80 -2.06 17.80 5.16
C CYS A 80 -1.38 16.77 4.26
N LEU A 81 -0.80 15.71 4.85
CA LEU A 81 -0.07 14.63 4.17
C LEU A 81 -1.04 13.68 3.45
N GLU A 82 -2.05 14.23 2.78
CA GLU A 82 -3.03 13.47 2.02
C GLU A 82 -2.46 13.09 0.64
N ILE A 83 -2.75 11.87 0.20
CA ILE A 83 -2.36 11.39 -1.11
C ILE A 83 -3.57 11.49 -2.03
N TYR A 84 -3.48 12.31 -3.07
CA TYR A 84 -4.53 12.48 -4.07
C TYR A 84 -4.16 11.78 -5.37
N LEU A 85 -4.86 10.68 -5.69
CA LEU A 85 -4.78 9.98 -6.96
C LEU A 85 -6.07 10.21 -7.77
N GLN A 86 -6.02 9.92 -9.07
CA GLN A 86 -7.14 10.21 -9.98
C GLN A 86 -8.47 9.61 -9.54
N SER A 87 -8.46 8.41 -8.95
CA SER A 87 -9.67 7.69 -8.54
C SER A 87 -9.68 7.28 -7.06
N LEU A 88 -8.76 7.84 -6.27
CA LEU A 88 -8.55 7.43 -4.88
C LEU A 88 -7.87 8.54 -4.09
N THR A 89 -8.43 8.89 -2.93
CA THR A 89 -7.77 9.77 -1.96
C THR A 89 -7.39 8.96 -0.72
N VAL A 90 -6.17 9.13 -0.21
CA VAL A 90 -5.74 8.56 1.07
C VAL A 90 -5.54 9.67 2.08
N ARG A 91 -6.37 9.67 3.13
CA ARG A 91 -6.33 10.65 4.22
C ARG A 91 -5.86 10.00 5.51
N TYR A 92 -4.83 10.55 6.14
CA TYR A 92 -4.36 10.07 7.43
C TYR A 92 -5.16 10.66 8.60
N THR A 93 -5.18 9.91 9.69
CA THR A 93 -5.59 10.32 11.04
C THR A 93 -4.44 10.02 12.01
N ASP A 94 -4.64 10.25 13.30
CA ASP A 94 -3.66 9.93 14.34
C ASP A 94 -3.23 8.45 14.36
N THR A 95 -4.07 7.54 13.85
CA THR A 95 -3.83 6.09 13.96
C THR A 95 -4.22 5.27 12.73
N THR A 96 -4.93 5.86 11.77
CA THR A 96 -5.45 5.16 10.59
C THR A 96 -5.20 5.94 9.31
N ALA A 97 -5.20 5.24 8.18
CA ALA A 97 -5.33 5.78 6.83
C ALA A 97 -6.70 5.43 6.28
N ARG A 98 -7.40 6.41 5.74
CA ARG A 98 -8.71 6.26 5.11
C ARG A 98 -8.55 6.29 3.60
N PHE A 99 -8.95 5.21 2.96
CA PHE A 99 -9.11 5.12 1.51
C PHE A 99 -10.49 5.67 1.16
N LEU A 100 -10.51 6.82 0.49
CA LEU A 100 -11.72 7.53 0.07
C LEU A 100 -11.85 7.44 -1.45
N ASP A 101 -13.08 7.49 -1.95
CA ASP A 101 -13.33 7.61 -3.38
C ASP A 101 -12.85 8.96 -3.95
N GLU A 102 -12.90 9.11 -5.27
CA GLU A 102 -12.41 10.28 -6.01
C GLU A 102 -13.06 11.61 -5.62
N ASN A 103 -14.26 11.57 -5.02
CA ASN A 103 -14.99 12.74 -4.55
C ASN A 103 -14.89 12.93 -3.03
N GLU A 104 -14.18 12.05 -2.34
CA GLU A 104 -14.05 12.00 -0.88
C GLU A 104 -15.38 11.85 -0.12
N GLU A 105 -16.44 11.43 -0.81
CA GLU A 105 -17.79 11.29 -0.24
C GLU A 105 -17.96 9.95 0.48
N ARG A 106 -17.24 8.92 0.03
CA ARG A 106 -17.32 7.57 0.58
C ARG A 106 -15.97 7.09 1.09
N CYS A 107 -15.95 6.68 2.36
CA CYS A 107 -14.86 5.85 2.89
C CYS A 107 -15.01 4.42 2.36
N ILE A 108 -14.04 3.98 1.58
CA ILE A 108 -13.95 2.63 1.02
C ILE A 108 -13.46 1.67 2.11
N GLU A 109 -12.37 2.02 2.79
CA GLU A 109 -11.78 1.26 3.90
C GLU A 109 -10.98 2.19 4.83
N GLU A 110 -10.93 1.84 6.11
CA GLU A 110 -10.06 2.49 7.10
C GLU A 110 -9.04 1.48 7.64
N VAL A 111 -7.76 1.75 7.40
CA VAL A 111 -6.65 0.83 7.69
C VAL A 111 -5.80 1.40 8.81
N PRO A 112 -5.43 0.63 9.85
CA PRO A 112 -4.45 1.08 10.84
C PRO A 112 -3.10 1.43 10.20
N LEU A 113 -2.49 2.56 10.59
CA LEU A 113 -1.23 3.03 10.00
C LEU A 113 -0.10 2.00 10.10
N TYR A 114 -0.09 1.18 11.15
CA TYR A 114 0.96 0.17 11.34
C TYR A 114 0.82 -0.95 10.30
N GLU A 115 -0.40 -1.32 9.94
CA GLU A 115 -0.67 -2.33 8.90
C GLU A 115 -0.41 -1.76 7.51
N MET A 116 -0.78 -0.49 7.26
CA MET A 116 -0.44 0.19 6.01
C MET A 116 1.08 0.26 5.81
N LYS A 117 1.83 0.65 6.85
CA LYS A 117 3.30 0.65 6.82
C LYS A 117 3.85 -0.75 6.53
N GLU A 118 3.32 -1.79 7.16
CA GLU A 118 3.79 -3.15 6.92
C GLU A 118 3.49 -3.62 5.48
N ILE A 119 2.33 -3.30 4.92
CA ILE A 119 1.99 -3.58 3.52
C ILE A 119 2.93 -2.84 2.56
N LEU A 120 3.23 -1.55 2.83
CA LEU A 120 4.18 -0.75 2.05
C LEU A 120 5.59 -1.34 2.09
N LEU A 121 6.05 -1.80 3.26
CA LEU A 121 7.35 -2.46 3.40
C LEU A 121 7.40 -3.78 2.61
N LEU A 122 6.35 -4.61 2.68
CA LEU A 122 6.25 -5.84 1.89
C LEU A 122 6.24 -5.53 0.39
N TRP A 123 5.55 -4.47 -0.03
CA TRP A 123 5.51 -4.02 -1.41
C TRP A 123 6.86 -3.51 -1.90
N LYS A 124 7.54 -2.70 -1.09
CA LYS A 124 8.91 -2.21 -1.35
C LYS A 124 9.88 -3.37 -1.51
N GLU A 125 9.88 -4.31 -0.57
CA GLU A 125 10.71 -5.52 -0.65
C GLU A 125 10.41 -6.29 -1.94
N PHE A 126 9.13 -6.48 -2.25
CA PHE A 126 8.72 -7.14 -3.48
C PHE A 126 9.22 -6.40 -4.72
N ILE A 127 9.13 -5.07 -4.81
CA ILE A 127 9.66 -4.30 -5.96
C ILE A 127 11.18 -4.48 -6.08
N GLN A 128 11.90 -4.43 -4.97
CA GLN A 128 13.36 -4.47 -4.92
C GLN A 128 13.97 -5.84 -5.17
N THR A 129 13.22 -6.93 -5.00
CA THR A 129 13.76 -8.27 -5.33
C THR A 129 14.21 -8.30 -6.80
N ASP A 130 15.46 -8.67 -7.08
CA ASP A 130 15.83 -8.95 -8.46
C ASP A 130 14.89 -10.00 -9.06
N ARG A 131 14.70 -9.97 -10.38
CA ARG A 131 14.05 -11.08 -11.10
C ARG A 131 14.87 -12.34 -10.86
N LYS A 132 14.63 -13.06 -9.76
CA LYS A 132 15.12 -14.41 -9.58
C LYS A 132 14.25 -15.33 -10.44
N GLU A 133 14.80 -15.54 -11.63
CA GLU A 133 14.66 -16.69 -12.54
C GLU A 133 13.31 -16.87 -13.26
#